data_AF-X1BCN9-F1
#
_entry.id   AF-X1BCN9-F1
#
_cell.length_a   1.000
_cell.length_b   1.000
_cell.length_c   1.000
_cell.angle_alpha   90.00
_cell.angle_beta   90.00
_cell.angle_gamma   90.00
#
_symmetry.space_group_name_H-M   'P 1'
#
loop_
_entity.id
_entity.type
_entity.pdbx_description
1 polymer ?
#
loop_
_entity_poly.entity_id
_entity_poly.type
_entity_poly.pdbx_seq_one_letter_code
_entity_poly.pdbx_strand_id
1 'polypeptide(L)'
;MKPPEIEFEGKKYIFSIKSLIIFAIGTPLISILIYFSHDWVWLHEIVIKQTVFFMNLLSGMGAEAVYNPYGPYYWYFEIPGKPNIGFETFCTGIQAIAIFAGIIISIPHSKDPITSKNIWWRKLKALIISSIIFYVVNIIRMVIQLYLYYIGYAWDDIHYSISAASSFIAAIIILLLHKWIPEFIISIIYAGILIKRKIKGSKEIESSTLSNEQNKFE
;
A
#
# COMPACT_ATOMS: atom_id res chain seq x y z
N MET A 1 10.78 8.10 -30.84
CA MET A 1 9.34 7.75 -30.72
C MET A 1 8.60 8.91 -30.06
N LYS A 2 7.47 9.37 -30.62
CA LYS A 2 6.61 10.35 -29.93
C LYS A 2 6.05 9.73 -28.64
N PRO A 3 6.07 10.45 -27.50
CA PRO A 3 5.46 9.96 -26.27
C PRO A 3 3.96 9.72 -26.51
N PRO A 4 3.36 8.64 -25.96
CA PRO A 4 1.91 8.49 -25.98
C PRO A 4 1.24 9.68 -25.27
N GLU A 5 0.00 9.95 -25.64
CA GLU A 5 -0.86 10.93 -24.99
C GLU A 5 -2.15 10.20 -24.65
N ILE A 6 -2.56 10.30 -23.39
CA ILE A 6 -3.82 9.70 -22.93
C ILE A 6 -4.72 10.85 -22.49
N GLU A 7 -5.94 10.89 -23.02
CA GLU A 7 -6.96 11.84 -22.61
C GLU A 7 -7.92 11.16 -21.63
N PHE A 8 -8.15 11.80 -20.49
CA PHE A 8 -9.09 11.34 -19.46
C PHE A 8 -9.76 12.55 -18.83
N GLU A 9 -11.10 12.56 -18.77
CA GLU A 9 -11.91 13.68 -18.25
C GLU A 9 -11.55 15.05 -18.87
N GLY A 10 -11.26 15.08 -20.18
CA GLY A 10 -10.86 16.30 -20.90
C GLY A 10 -9.48 16.83 -20.53
N LYS A 11 -8.66 16.05 -19.82
CA LYS A 11 -7.27 16.37 -19.45
C LYS A 11 -6.29 15.46 -20.17
N LYS A 12 -5.13 16.03 -20.50
CA LYS A 12 -4.06 15.35 -21.23
C LYS A 12 -2.99 14.85 -20.27
N TYR A 13 -2.71 13.55 -20.34
CA TYR A 13 -1.71 12.88 -19.53
C TYR A 13 -0.53 12.46 -20.38
N ILE A 14 0.63 13.07 -20.09
CA ILE A 14 1.89 12.79 -20.76
C ILE A 14 2.95 12.59 -19.68
N PHE A 15 3.54 11.40 -19.62
CA PHE A 15 4.55 11.07 -18.61
C PHE A 15 5.94 10.93 -19.22
N SER A 16 6.96 11.23 -18.40
CA SER A 16 8.34 10.92 -18.75
C SER A 16 8.66 9.45 -18.43
N ILE A 17 9.54 8.82 -19.21
CA ILE A 17 10.00 7.46 -18.89
C ILE A 17 10.71 7.44 -17.54
N LYS A 18 11.51 8.48 -17.24
CA LYS A 18 12.20 8.63 -15.95
C LYS A 18 11.22 8.60 -14.78
N SER A 19 10.10 9.32 -14.87
CA SER A 19 9.08 9.32 -13.81
C SER A 19 8.38 7.97 -13.65
N LEU A 20 8.23 7.18 -14.71
CA LEU A 20 7.68 5.81 -14.62
C LEU A 20 8.67 4.84 -13.97
N ILE A 21 9.97 5.00 -14.26
CA ILE A 21 11.03 4.21 -13.60
C ILE A 21 11.10 4.58 -12.12
N ILE A 22 11.05 5.87 -11.79
CA ILE A 22 10.97 6.34 -10.40
C ILE A 22 9.71 5.79 -9.73
N PHE A 23 8.58 5.70 -10.44
CA PHE A 23 7.38 5.09 -9.87
C PHE A 23 7.58 3.61 -9.54
N ALA A 24 8.14 2.83 -10.47
CA ALA A 24 8.35 1.40 -10.29
C ALA A 24 9.40 1.05 -9.23
N ILE A 25 10.51 1.79 -9.17
CA ILE A 25 11.63 1.52 -8.25
C ILE A 25 11.51 2.33 -6.96
N GLY A 26 11.06 3.57 -7.05
CA GLY A 26 10.87 4.45 -5.91
C GLY A 26 9.80 3.95 -4.96
N THR A 27 8.72 3.34 -5.46
CA THR A 27 7.68 2.75 -4.61
C THR A 27 8.25 1.75 -3.59
N PRO A 28 8.91 0.64 -3.98
CA PRO A 28 9.46 -0.32 -3.02
C PRO A 28 10.56 0.30 -2.16
N LEU A 29 11.44 1.13 -2.73
CA LEU A 29 12.52 1.76 -1.96
C LEU A 29 12.00 2.68 -0.86
N ILE A 30 11.05 3.56 -1.16
CA ILE A 30 10.45 4.47 -0.18
C ILE A 30 9.64 3.68 0.85
N SER A 31 8.92 2.64 0.43
CA SER A 31 8.16 1.79 1.36
C SER A 31 9.06 1.11 2.38
N ILE A 32 10.17 0.51 1.93
CA ILE A 32 11.18 -0.12 2.79
C ILE A 32 11.82 0.92 3.69
N LEU A 33 12.20 2.08 3.16
CA LEU A 33 12.82 3.15 3.92
C LEU A 33 11.90 3.64 5.04
N ILE A 34 10.60 3.85 4.75
CA ILE A 34 9.63 4.23 5.78
C ILE A 34 9.53 3.10 6.81
N TYR A 35 9.29 1.86 6.39
CA TYR A 35 9.07 0.73 7.30
C TYR A 35 10.24 0.52 8.27
N PHE A 36 11.49 0.61 7.81
CA PHE A 36 12.68 0.42 8.63
C PHE A 36 13.29 1.71 9.19
N SER A 37 12.62 2.86 9.04
CA SER A 37 13.19 4.13 9.50
C SER A 37 13.33 4.22 11.03
N HIS A 38 12.49 3.50 11.79
CA HIS A 38 12.42 3.56 13.24
C HIS A 38 11.91 2.21 13.80
N ASP A 39 12.16 1.94 15.08
CA ASP A 39 11.71 0.70 15.75
C ASP A 39 10.21 0.69 16.12
N TRP A 40 9.48 1.75 15.79
CA TRP A 40 8.02 1.93 15.99
C TRP A 40 7.46 1.54 17.39
N VAL A 41 8.30 1.34 18.40
CA VAL A 41 7.87 0.89 19.76
C VAL A 41 6.85 1.84 20.39
N TRP A 42 7.01 3.14 20.17
CA TRP A 42 6.05 4.16 20.62
C TRP A 42 4.67 3.99 19.94
N LEU A 43 4.65 3.55 18.69
CA LEU A 43 3.40 3.29 17.95
C LEU A 43 2.75 2.00 18.46
N HIS A 44 3.55 1.01 18.87
CA HIS A 44 3.03 -0.20 19.52
C HIS A 44 2.24 0.16 20.77
N GLU A 45 2.82 1.01 21.63
CA GLU A 45 2.17 1.49 22.85
C GLU A 45 0.82 2.17 22.57
N ILE A 46 0.77 3.08 21.60
CA ILE A 46 -0.48 3.79 21.27
C ILE A 46 -1.53 2.80 20.76
N VAL A 47 -1.15 1.95 19.81
CA VAL A 47 -2.09 1.02 19.15
C VAL A 47 -2.61 -0.01 20.16
N ILE A 48 -1.74 -0.58 20.99
CA ILE A 48 -2.14 -1.59 21.98
C ILE A 48 -3.08 -0.99 23.04
N LYS A 49 -2.76 0.18 23.57
CA LYS A 49 -3.58 0.86 24.59
C LYS A 49 -4.95 1.27 24.05
N GLN A 50 -5.00 1.80 22.82
CA GLN A 50 -6.28 2.12 22.18
C GLN A 50 -7.12 0.87 21.94
N THR A 51 -6.50 -0.22 21.50
CA THR A 51 -7.19 -1.49 21.27
C THR A 51 -7.78 -2.00 22.58
N VAL A 52 -6.98 -2.07 23.65
CA VAL A 52 -7.44 -2.47 24.98
C VAL A 52 -8.57 -1.57 25.48
N PHE A 53 -8.46 -0.25 25.29
CA PHE A 53 -9.53 0.68 25.62
C PHE A 53 -10.84 0.33 24.92
N PHE A 54 -10.83 0.11 23.60
CA PHE A 54 -12.03 -0.28 22.86
C PHE A 54 -12.54 -1.67 23.23
N MET A 55 -11.65 -2.63 23.49
CA MET A 55 -12.03 -3.96 23.96
C MET A 55 -12.81 -3.88 25.28
N ASN A 56 -12.28 -3.14 26.25
CA ASN A 56 -12.93 -2.97 27.55
C ASN A 56 -14.22 -2.16 27.44
N LEU A 57 -14.25 -1.13 26.59
CA LEU A 57 -15.44 -0.33 26.34
C LEU A 57 -16.58 -1.14 25.71
N LEU A 58 -16.28 -1.99 24.72
CA LEU A 58 -17.28 -2.70 23.93
C LEU A 58 -17.70 -4.05 24.52
N SER A 59 -16.78 -4.74 25.19
CA SER A 59 -17.01 -6.12 25.66
C SER A 59 -16.85 -6.31 27.17
N GLY A 60 -16.28 -5.33 27.89
CA GLY A 60 -16.04 -5.45 29.33
C GLY A 60 -15.07 -6.57 29.73
N MET A 61 -14.24 -7.04 28.79
CA MET A 61 -13.45 -8.26 28.99
C MET A 61 -12.32 -8.17 30.02
N GLY A 62 -11.96 -6.96 30.47
CA GLY A 62 -10.84 -6.75 31.39
C GLY A 62 -9.47 -7.01 30.76
N ALA A 63 -9.31 -6.70 29.47
CA ALA A 63 -8.02 -6.81 28.80
C ALA A 63 -7.03 -5.74 29.30
N GLU A 64 -5.76 -6.07 29.30
CA GLU A 64 -4.67 -5.18 29.71
C GLU A 64 -3.56 -5.13 28.65
N ALA A 65 -2.87 -3.99 28.61
CA ALA A 65 -1.69 -3.78 27.77
C ALA A 65 -0.44 -3.83 28.65
N VAL A 66 0.33 -4.90 28.51
CA VAL A 66 1.51 -5.15 29.36
C VAL A 66 2.78 -4.85 28.59
N TYR A 67 3.67 -4.05 29.19
CA TYR A 67 4.99 -3.77 28.67
C TYR A 67 6.01 -4.75 29.26
N ASN A 68 6.77 -5.44 28.41
CA ASN A 68 7.86 -6.31 28.83
C ASN A 68 9.05 -6.14 27.86
N PRO A 69 10.07 -5.34 28.23
CA PRO A 69 11.20 -5.05 27.36
C PRO A 69 12.21 -6.20 27.20
N TYR A 70 12.07 -7.26 27.99
CA TYR A 70 12.97 -8.41 27.99
C TYR A 70 12.41 -9.62 27.24
N GLY A 71 11.14 -9.56 26.82
CA GLY A 71 10.49 -10.59 26.04
C GLY A 71 10.77 -10.47 24.54
N PRO A 72 10.36 -11.47 23.73
CA PRO A 72 10.47 -11.42 22.27
C PRO A 72 9.68 -10.25 21.65
N TYR A 73 8.62 -9.81 22.33
CA TYR A 73 7.84 -8.63 22.00
C TYR A 73 7.92 -7.63 23.15
N TYR A 74 7.94 -6.32 22.84
CA TYR A 74 7.91 -5.26 23.85
C TYR A 74 6.55 -5.10 24.53
N TRP A 75 5.47 -5.46 23.85
CA TRP A 75 4.10 -5.26 24.29
C TRP A 75 3.28 -6.54 24.11
N TYR A 76 2.36 -6.79 25.05
CA TYR A 76 1.47 -7.95 25.03
C TYR A 76 0.03 -7.55 25.37
N PHE A 77 -0.92 -8.22 24.74
CA PHE A 77 -2.29 -8.26 25.23
C PHE A 77 -2.39 -9.34 26.31
N GLU A 78 -2.78 -8.92 27.51
CA GLU A 78 -3.21 -9.82 28.57
C GLU A 78 -4.73 -9.86 28.57
N ILE A 79 -5.29 -11.07 28.41
CA ILE A 79 -6.73 -11.31 28.38
C ILE A 79 -7.05 -12.29 29.51
N PRO A 80 -7.99 -11.98 30.41
CA PRO A 80 -8.33 -12.87 31.52
C PRO A 80 -8.69 -14.27 31.05
N GLY A 81 -7.99 -15.28 31.61
CA GLY A 81 -8.22 -16.69 31.29
C GLY A 81 -7.69 -17.16 29.94
N LYS A 82 -6.84 -16.37 29.26
CA LYS A 82 -6.20 -16.72 27.99
C LYS A 82 -4.68 -16.49 28.05
N PRO A 83 -3.89 -17.21 27.23
CA PRO A 83 -2.47 -16.91 27.04
C PRO A 83 -2.24 -15.49 26.51
N ASN A 84 -1.12 -14.88 26.92
CA ASN A 84 -0.70 -13.58 26.44
C ASN A 84 -0.40 -13.60 24.94
N ILE A 85 -0.85 -12.55 24.23
CA ILE A 85 -0.63 -12.41 22.79
C ILE A 85 0.42 -11.32 22.56
N GLY A 86 1.53 -11.69 21.91
CA GLY A 86 2.59 -10.76 21.54
C GLY A 86 2.13 -9.73 20.52
N PHE A 87 2.52 -8.46 20.73
CA PHE A 87 2.21 -7.37 19.82
C PHE A 87 3.39 -7.10 18.88
N GLU A 88 3.15 -7.30 17.58
CA GLU A 88 4.17 -7.15 16.54
C GLU A 88 4.05 -5.83 15.77
N THR A 89 5.12 -5.43 15.09
CA THR A 89 5.10 -4.21 14.25
C THR A 89 4.06 -4.29 13.14
N PHE A 90 3.80 -5.47 12.58
CA PHE A 90 2.73 -5.63 11.59
C PHE A 90 1.34 -5.33 12.18
N CYS A 91 1.15 -5.51 13.50
CA CYS A 91 -0.10 -5.20 14.19
C CYS A 91 -0.35 -3.69 14.29
N THR A 92 0.62 -2.83 13.98
CA THR A 92 0.39 -1.37 13.97
C THR A 92 -0.29 -0.87 12.69
N GLY A 93 -0.29 -1.67 11.62
CA GLY A 93 -0.70 -1.22 10.29
C GLY A 93 0.37 -0.41 9.54
N ILE A 94 1.55 -0.17 10.14
CA ILE A 94 2.61 0.65 9.52
C ILE A 94 3.09 0.10 8.19
N GLN A 95 3.07 -1.23 7.99
CA GLN A 95 3.45 -1.86 6.73
C GLN A 95 2.55 -1.39 5.57
N ALA A 96 1.23 -1.41 5.76
CA ALA A 96 0.29 -0.97 4.74
C ALA A 96 0.43 0.54 4.48
N ILE A 97 0.58 1.33 5.55
CA ILE A 97 0.82 2.78 5.46
C ILE A 97 2.10 3.06 4.66
N ALA A 98 3.20 2.36 4.95
CA ALA A 98 4.48 2.52 4.27
C ALA A 98 4.38 2.19 2.78
N ILE A 99 3.72 1.07 2.42
CA ILE A 99 3.48 0.68 1.02
C ILE A 99 2.70 1.76 0.28
N PHE A 100 1.57 2.21 0.84
CA PHE A 100 0.74 3.21 0.19
C PHE A 100 1.41 4.59 0.16
N ALA A 101 2.18 4.96 1.18
CA ALA A 101 2.99 6.18 1.16
C ALA A 101 4.03 6.13 0.03
N GLY A 102 4.75 5.00 -0.11
CA GLY A 102 5.69 4.77 -1.21
C GLY A 102 5.04 4.90 -2.57
N ILE A 103 3.86 4.28 -2.77
CA ILE A 103 3.06 4.42 -3.99
C ILE A 103 2.73 5.89 -4.23
N ILE A 104 2.06 6.55 -3.28
CA ILE A 104 1.51 7.91 -3.42
C ILE A 104 2.61 8.93 -3.72
N ILE A 105 3.72 8.86 -2.99
CA ILE A 105 4.87 9.77 -3.17
C ILE A 105 5.44 9.58 -4.58
N SER A 106 5.54 8.33 -5.03
CA SER A 106 6.18 7.98 -6.30
C SER A 106 5.28 8.14 -7.53
N ILE A 107 3.98 8.41 -7.38
CA ILE A 107 3.06 8.61 -8.52
C ILE A 107 3.65 9.66 -9.48
N PRO A 108 3.79 9.35 -10.77
CA PRO A 108 4.43 10.26 -11.71
C PRO A 108 3.55 11.49 -11.97
N HIS A 109 4.21 12.62 -12.25
CA HIS A 109 3.52 13.85 -12.60
C HIS A 109 3.34 13.95 -14.12
N SER A 110 2.17 14.39 -14.57
CA SER A 110 1.96 14.76 -15.97
C SER A 110 2.88 15.93 -16.33
N LYS A 111 3.39 15.96 -17.57
CA LYS A 111 4.11 17.11 -18.12
C LYS A 111 3.18 18.26 -18.49
N ASP A 112 1.89 17.98 -18.65
CA ASP A 112 0.89 19.00 -18.93
C ASP A 112 0.64 19.87 -17.69
N PRO A 113 0.85 21.20 -17.76
CA PRO A 113 0.81 22.09 -16.60
C PRO A 113 -0.59 22.23 -15.98
N ILE A 114 -1.65 22.06 -16.78
CA ILE A 114 -3.04 22.11 -16.31
C ILE A 114 -3.32 20.89 -15.44
N THR A 115 -2.90 19.72 -15.91
CA THR A 115 -3.12 18.43 -15.24
C THR A 115 -2.24 18.30 -13.99
N SER A 116 -0.99 18.76 -14.04
CA SER A 116 -0.04 18.69 -12.92
C SER A 116 -0.32 19.70 -11.80
N LYS A 117 -1.25 20.64 -12.02
CA LYS A 117 -1.57 21.68 -11.03
C LYS A 117 -2.01 21.05 -9.70
N ASN A 118 -1.40 21.51 -8.60
CA ASN A 118 -1.69 21.07 -7.24
C ASN A 118 -1.46 19.57 -6.96
N ILE A 119 -0.69 18.85 -7.78
CA ILE A 119 -0.48 17.41 -7.62
C ILE A 119 0.09 17.03 -6.24
N TRP A 120 1.00 17.82 -5.70
CA TRP A 120 1.55 17.62 -4.35
C TRP A 120 0.49 17.72 -3.26
N TRP A 121 -0.46 18.65 -3.38
CA TRP A 121 -1.57 18.75 -2.44
C TRP A 121 -2.51 17.55 -2.52
N ARG A 122 -2.77 17.05 -3.73
CA ARG A 122 -3.58 15.83 -3.92
C ARG A 122 -2.89 14.61 -3.33
N LYS A 123 -1.57 14.48 -3.51
CA LYS A 123 -0.72 13.44 -2.89
C LYS A 123 -0.74 13.52 -1.36
N LEU A 124 -0.52 14.70 -0.79
CA LEU A 124 -0.52 14.87 0.65
C LEU A 124 -1.89 14.57 1.26
N LYS A 125 -2.97 15.07 0.64
CA LYS A 125 -4.35 14.74 1.04
C LYS A 125 -4.59 13.23 1.00
N ALA A 126 -4.19 12.56 -0.08
CA ALA A 126 -4.35 11.12 -0.21
C ALA A 126 -3.57 10.36 0.86
N LEU A 127 -2.31 10.77 1.13
CA LEU A 127 -1.46 10.15 2.13
C LEU A 127 -2.04 10.27 3.54
N ILE A 128 -2.52 11.45 3.91
CA ILE A 128 -3.14 11.68 5.23
C ILE A 128 -4.39 10.80 5.37
N ILE A 129 -5.30 10.87 4.39
CA ILE A 129 -6.58 10.16 4.47
C ILE A 129 -6.35 8.64 4.44
N SER A 130 -5.48 8.12 3.56
CA SER A 130 -5.17 6.69 3.52
C SER A 130 -4.55 6.20 4.81
N SER A 131 -3.64 6.99 5.41
CA SER A 131 -2.99 6.63 6.68
C SER A 131 -4.00 6.54 7.82
N ILE A 132 -4.92 7.51 7.91
CA ILE A 132 -6.01 7.50 8.90
C ILE A 132 -6.92 6.28 8.70
N ILE A 133 -7.33 5.99 7.45
CA ILE A 133 -8.19 4.84 7.16
C ILE A 133 -7.49 3.54 7.57
N PHE A 134 -6.22 3.34 7.19
CA PHE A 134 -5.47 2.14 7.57
C PHE A 134 -5.33 2.00 9.07
N TYR A 135 -5.03 3.09 9.77
CA TYR A 135 -4.91 3.10 11.22
C TYR A 135 -6.21 2.67 11.91
N VAL A 136 -7.33 3.33 11.55
CA VAL A 136 -8.65 3.03 12.14
C VAL A 136 -9.08 1.61 11.84
N VAL A 137 -8.97 1.18 10.58
CA VAL A 137 -9.28 -0.18 10.16
C VAL A 137 -8.44 -1.20 10.92
N ASN A 138 -7.16 -0.92 11.14
CA ASN A 138 -6.28 -1.84 11.84
C ASN A 138 -6.67 -2.00 13.31
N ILE A 139 -7.06 -0.91 13.99
CA ILE A 139 -7.62 -0.98 15.35
C ILE A 139 -8.89 -1.84 15.36
N ILE A 140 -9.83 -1.59 14.44
CA ILE A 140 -11.08 -2.38 14.34
C ILE A 140 -10.77 -3.86 14.09
N ARG A 141 -9.86 -4.16 13.16
CA ARG A 141 -9.40 -5.51 12.83
C ARG A 141 -8.93 -6.24 14.10
N MET A 142 -8.07 -5.60 14.89
CA MET A 142 -7.56 -6.19 16.12
C MET A 142 -8.62 -6.38 17.19
N VAL A 143 -9.50 -5.39 17.38
CA VAL A 143 -10.63 -5.49 18.32
C VAL A 143 -11.48 -6.71 17.99
N ILE A 144 -11.83 -6.90 16.72
CA ILE A 144 -12.62 -8.07 16.27
C ILE A 144 -11.82 -9.37 16.50
N GLN A 145 -10.53 -9.41 16.14
CA GLN A 145 -9.69 -10.60 16.33
C GLN A 145 -9.59 -11.01 17.80
N LEU A 146 -9.31 -10.06 18.70
CA LEU A 146 -9.19 -10.35 20.13
C LEU A 146 -10.54 -10.73 20.75
N TYR A 147 -11.64 -10.13 20.29
CA TYR A 147 -12.98 -10.48 20.77
C TYR A 147 -13.36 -11.91 20.37
N LEU A 148 -13.12 -12.29 19.11
CA LEU A 148 -13.39 -13.66 18.65
C LEU A 148 -12.51 -14.67 19.37
N TYR A 149 -11.25 -14.34 19.62
CA TYR A 149 -10.35 -15.17 20.41
C TYR A 149 -10.86 -15.37 21.85
N TYR A 150 -11.35 -14.29 22.46
CA TYR A 150 -11.91 -14.29 23.81
C TYR A 150 -13.10 -15.26 23.92
N ILE A 151 -14.05 -15.22 22.98
CA ILE A 151 -15.23 -16.11 22.99
C ILE A 151 -14.93 -17.55 22.54
N GLY A 152 -13.67 -17.87 22.20
CA GLY A 152 -13.20 -19.26 22.04
C GLY A 152 -12.82 -19.69 20.63
N TYR A 153 -12.80 -18.79 19.64
CA TYR A 153 -12.27 -19.12 18.32
C TYR A 153 -10.76 -19.34 18.36
N ALA A 154 -10.27 -20.27 17.53
CA ALA A 154 -8.84 -20.54 17.41
C ALA A 154 -8.10 -19.31 16.84
N TRP A 155 -6.96 -18.97 17.45
CA TRP A 155 -6.18 -17.79 17.06
C TRP A 155 -5.73 -17.84 15.60
N ASP A 156 -5.25 -18.99 15.14
CA ASP A 156 -4.72 -19.13 13.78
C ASP A 156 -5.80 -18.84 12.72
N ASP A 157 -7.01 -19.38 12.90
CA ASP A 157 -8.12 -19.22 11.96
C ASP A 157 -8.56 -17.75 11.83
N ILE A 158 -8.74 -17.07 12.96
CA ILE A 158 -9.18 -15.67 12.99
C ILE A 158 -8.06 -14.72 12.60
N HIS A 159 -6.81 -15.03 12.97
CA HIS A 159 -5.67 -14.19 12.67
C HIS A 159 -5.50 -14.09 11.16
N TYR A 160 -5.41 -15.21 10.44
CA TYR A 160 -5.21 -15.17 8.99
C TYR A 160 -6.46 -14.67 8.23
N SER A 161 -7.66 -15.14 8.58
CA SER A 161 -8.87 -14.80 7.84
C SER A 161 -9.21 -13.32 7.90
N ILE A 162 -9.16 -12.72 9.09
CA ILE A 162 -9.48 -11.30 9.28
C ILE A 162 -8.34 -10.41 8.74
N SER A 163 -7.09 -10.89 8.78
CA SER A 163 -5.99 -10.23 8.07
C SER A 163 -6.22 -10.21 6.57
N ALA A 164 -6.64 -11.32 5.97
CA ALA A 164 -6.94 -11.38 4.53
C ALA A 164 -8.11 -10.45 4.16
N ALA A 165 -9.13 -10.32 5.01
CA ALA A 165 -10.23 -9.39 4.81
C ALA A 165 -9.77 -7.92 4.72
N SER A 166 -8.63 -7.55 5.30
CA SER A 166 -8.08 -6.19 5.16
C SER A 166 -7.68 -5.82 3.72
N SER A 167 -7.54 -6.81 2.82
CA SER A 167 -7.32 -6.56 1.39
C SER A 167 -8.46 -5.79 0.71
N PHE A 168 -9.71 -5.93 1.20
CA PHE A 168 -10.83 -5.13 0.71
C PHE A 168 -10.63 -3.64 0.98
N ILE A 169 -10.02 -3.29 2.13
CA ILE A 169 -9.71 -1.90 2.46
C ILE A 169 -8.62 -1.35 1.52
N ALA A 170 -7.63 -2.17 1.17
CA ALA A 170 -6.64 -1.78 0.16
C ALA A 170 -7.31 -1.48 -1.20
N ALA A 171 -8.30 -2.28 -1.61
CA ALA A 171 -9.07 -2.02 -2.84
C ALA A 171 -9.86 -0.70 -2.76
N ILE A 172 -10.51 -0.41 -1.64
CA ILE A 172 -11.21 0.87 -1.41
C ILE A 172 -10.23 2.04 -1.51
N ILE A 173 -9.04 1.93 -0.92
CA ILE A 173 -8.03 2.98 -0.98
C ILE A 173 -7.52 3.17 -2.41
N ILE A 174 -7.34 2.10 -3.19
CA ILE A 174 -7.01 2.20 -4.62
C ILE A 174 -8.08 2.99 -5.39
N LEU A 175 -9.36 2.75 -5.12
CA LEU A 175 -10.46 3.50 -5.75
C LEU A 175 -10.45 4.98 -5.34
N LEU A 176 -10.19 5.29 -4.07
CA LEU A 176 -10.04 6.66 -3.59
C LEU A 176 -8.82 7.35 -4.20
N LEU A 177 -7.71 6.62 -4.36
CA LEU A 177 -6.52 7.11 -5.04
C LEU A 177 -6.81 7.42 -6.52
N HIS A 178 -7.54 6.57 -7.22
CA HIS A 178 -7.94 6.85 -8.60
C HIS A 178 -8.76 8.15 -8.68
N LYS A 179 -9.68 8.36 -7.74
CA LYS A 179 -10.50 9.58 -7.66
C LYS A 179 -9.69 10.85 -7.35
N TRP A 180 -8.72 10.77 -6.45
CA TRP A 180 -7.95 11.96 -6.02
C TRP A 180 -6.69 12.22 -6.86
N ILE A 181 -6.09 11.17 -7.40
CA ILE A 181 -4.85 11.20 -8.17
C ILE A 181 -5.00 10.26 -9.39
N PRO A 182 -5.75 10.67 -10.42
CA PRO A 182 -5.97 9.85 -11.62
C PRO A 182 -4.66 9.44 -12.31
N GLU A 183 -3.58 10.21 -12.12
CA GLU A 183 -2.24 9.89 -12.62
C GLU A 183 -1.77 8.50 -12.21
N PHE A 184 -2.20 7.97 -11.05
CA PHE A 184 -1.86 6.63 -10.61
C PHE A 184 -2.24 5.57 -11.66
N ILE A 185 -3.53 5.43 -11.96
CA ILE A 185 -4.03 4.43 -12.92
C ILE A 185 -3.55 4.76 -14.34
N ILE A 186 -3.58 6.03 -14.73
CA ILE A 186 -3.21 6.44 -16.09
C ILE A 186 -1.73 6.16 -16.34
N SER A 187 -0.86 6.31 -15.33
CA SER A 187 0.56 5.98 -15.47
C SER A 187 0.82 4.48 -15.69
N ILE A 188 0.03 3.60 -15.06
CA ILE A 188 0.09 2.16 -15.26
C ILE A 188 -0.33 1.81 -16.69
N ILE A 189 -1.44 2.38 -17.17
CA ILE A 189 -1.92 2.21 -18.56
C ILE A 189 -0.85 2.71 -19.53
N TYR A 190 -0.27 3.89 -19.28
CA TYR A 190 0.78 4.48 -20.11
C TYR A 190 2.02 3.59 -20.18
N ALA A 191 2.46 3.03 -19.05
CA ALA A 191 3.56 2.07 -19.02
C ALA A 191 3.25 0.81 -19.84
N GLY A 192 2.03 0.28 -19.73
CA GLY A 192 1.56 -0.85 -20.54
C GLY A 192 1.60 -0.57 -22.06
N ILE A 193 1.17 0.64 -22.48
CA ILE A 193 1.25 1.07 -23.89
C ILE A 193 2.71 1.12 -24.35
N LEU A 194 3.63 1.66 -23.54
CA LEU A 194 5.05 1.71 -23.88
C LEU A 194 5.66 0.31 -24.04
N ILE A 195 5.36 -0.61 -23.12
CA ILE A 195 5.81 -2.00 -23.18
C ILE A 195 5.27 -2.68 -24.45
N LYS A 196 3.98 -2.54 -24.75
CA LYS A 196 3.36 -3.08 -25.95
C LYS A 196 4.00 -2.56 -27.24
N ARG A 197 4.29 -1.24 -27.31
CA ARG A 197 4.99 -0.63 -28.46
C ARG A 197 6.41 -1.17 -28.62
N LYS A 198 7.14 -1.38 -27.52
CA LYS A 198 8.49 -1.96 -27.55
C LYS A 198 8.46 -3.41 -28.05
N ILE A 199 7.52 -4.22 -27.58
CA ILE A 199 7.35 -5.61 -28.02
C ILE A 199 6.98 -5.68 -29.51
N LYS A 200 6.02 -4.86 -29.96
CA LYS A 200 5.59 -4.84 -31.37
C LYS A 200 6.70 -4.36 -32.31
N GLY A 201 7.41 -3.28 -31.95
CA GLY A 201 8.54 -2.78 -32.73
C GLY A 201 9.70 -3.78 -32.80
N SER A 202 9.94 -4.55 -31.74
CA SER A 202 10.94 -5.62 -31.76
C SER A 202 10.58 -6.74 -32.74
N LYS A 203 9.30 -7.12 -32.81
CA LYS A 203 8.82 -8.15 -33.75
C LYS A 203 8.88 -7.70 -35.22
N GLU A 204 8.54 -6.44 -35.49
CA GLU A 204 8.65 -5.88 -36.84
C GLU A 204 10.12 -5.80 -37.29
N ILE A 205 11.04 -5.41 -36.39
CA ILE A 205 12.49 -5.41 -36.66
C ILE A 205 12.99 -6.83 -36.92
N GLU A 206 12.67 -7.80 -36.06
CA GLU A 206 13.06 -9.21 -36.22
C GLU A 206 12.57 -9.82 -37.54
N SER A 207 11.33 -9.51 -37.95
CA SER A 207 10.80 -9.94 -39.25
C SER A 207 11.53 -9.33 -40.46
N SER A 208 11.96 -8.06 -40.35
CA SER A 208 12.69 -7.37 -41.41
C SER A 208 14.17 -7.79 -41.50
N THR A 209 14.77 -8.22 -40.38
CA THR A 209 16.14 -8.76 -40.36
C THR A 209 16.17 -10.15 -40.99
N LEU A 210 15.18 -11.01 -40.67
CA LEU A 210 15.04 -12.35 -41.26
C LEU A 210 14.79 -12.30 -42.78
N SER A 211 13.97 -11.36 -43.27
CA SER A 211 13.76 -11.19 -44.72
C SER A 211 15.00 -10.65 -45.45
N ASN A 212 15.79 -9.80 -44.81
CA ASN A 212 17.02 -9.27 -45.39
C ASN A 212 18.19 -10.27 -45.38
N GLU A 213 18.20 -11.23 -44.45
CA GLU A 213 19.16 -12.34 -44.49
C GLU A 213 18.81 -13.34 -45.59
N GLN A 214 17.52 -13.63 -45.84
CA GLN A 214 17.12 -14.52 -46.94
C GLN A 214 17.46 -13.95 -48.33
N ASN A 215 17.33 -12.64 -48.54
CA ASN A 215 17.70 -11.99 -49.80
C ASN A 215 19.21 -11.80 -50.03
N LYS A 216 20.07 -12.19 -49.07
CA LYS A 216 21.54 -12.14 -49.22
C LYS A 216 22.17 -13.44 -49.72
N PHE A 217 21.37 -14.50 -49.83
CA PHE A 217 21.80 -15.82 -50.30
C PHE A 217 21.26 -16.17 -51.70
N GLU A 218 20.63 -15.22 -52.39
CA GLU A 218 20.32 -15.25 -53.83
C GLU A 218 21.29 -14.37 -54.62
#